data_AF-A0A2V5VHC4-F1
#
_entry.id   AF-A0A2V5VHC4-F1
#
_cell.length_a   1.000
_cell.length_b   1.000
_cell.length_c   1.000
_cell.angle_alpha   90.00
_cell.angle_beta   90.00
_cell.angle_gamma   90.00
#
_symmetry.space_group_name_H-M   'P 1'
#
loop_
_entity.id
_entity.type
_entity.pdbx_description
1 polymer ?
#
loop_
_entity_poly.entity_id
_entity_poly.type
_entity_poly.pdbx_seq_one_letter_code
_entity_poly.pdbx_strand_id
1 'polypeptide(L)'
;MVDSENFSFSGLKTAVRYLLPKLHGDFLADLCASFQQAVVEVLVRKTIAAAQKYDGDLVTMSGGVSCNAELRRQLDDACAGEGFEFKNAEPWLCTDNAAMIAFVALLRLQAGFESKLTEEIDPNLALVQLNR
;
A
#
# COMPACT_ATOMS: atom_id res chain seq x y z
N MET A 1 -9.80 -3.71 -18.18
CA MET A 1 -8.47 -3.26 -17.73
C MET A 1 -8.05 -4.01 -16.48
N VAL A 2 -7.87 -5.33 -16.58
CA VAL A 2 -7.27 -6.15 -15.51
C VAL A 2 -5.80 -6.44 -15.83
N ASP A 3 -5.31 -6.02 -17.00
CA ASP A 3 -4.02 -6.47 -17.56
C ASP A 3 -2.79 -5.68 -17.10
N SER A 4 -2.93 -4.78 -16.12
CA SER A 4 -1.79 -4.02 -15.59
C SER A 4 -1.79 -4.01 -14.07
N GLU A 5 -0.65 -4.37 -13.47
CA GLU A 5 -0.37 -4.24 -12.03
C GLU A 5 -0.12 -2.78 -11.62
N ASN A 6 -0.06 -1.86 -12.57
CA ASN A 6 0.10 -0.44 -12.29
C ASN A 6 -1.16 0.16 -11.69
N PHE A 7 -0.98 1.15 -10.82
CA PHE A 7 -2.05 1.91 -10.21
C PHE A 7 -2.15 3.31 -10.84
N SER A 8 -3.36 3.86 -10.90
CA SER A 8 -3.60 5.24 -11.31
C SER A 8 -4.72 5.86 -10.48
N PHE A 9 -4.38 6.88 -9.69
CA PHE A 9 -5.33 7.58 -8.82
C PHE A 9 -5.47 9.07 -9.16
N SER A 10 -4.69 9.59 -10.12
CA SER A 10 -4.73 11.00 -10.52
C SER A 10 -6.09 11.43 -11.08
N GLY A 11 -6.78 10.50 -11.75
CA GLY A 11 -8.14 10.70 -12.24
C GLY A 11 -9.17 10.95 -11.13
N LEU A 12 -9.03 10.30 -9.96
CA LEU A 12 -10.01 10.45 -8.87
C LEU A 12 -10.00 11.87 -8.32
N LYS A 13 -8.82 12.46 -8.07
CA LYS A 13 -8.72 13.85 -7.59
C LYS A 13 -9.41 14.82 -8.57
N THR A 14 -9.20 14.61 -9.85
CA THR A 14 -9.80 15.44 -10.92
C THR A 14 -11.32 15.26 -10.93
N ALA A 15 -11.82 14.03 -10.85
CA ALA A 15 -13.25 13.75 -10.77
C ALA A 15 -13.92 14.43 -9.56
N VAL A 16 -13.29 14.32 -8.39
CA VAL A 16 -13.76 15.00 -7.16
C VAL A 16 -13.79 16.52 -7.35
N ARG A 17 -12.74 17.11 -7.92
CA ARG A 17 -12.69 18.56 -8.20
C ARG A 17 -13.84 19.04 -9.08
N TYR A 18 -14.23 18.25 -10.10
CA TYR A 18 -15.34 18.60 -10.99
C TYR A 18 -16.72 18.31 -10.39
N LEU A 19 -16.81 17.38 -9.44
CA LEU A 19 -18.05 17.06 -8.75
C LEU A 19 -18.38 18.09 -7.67
N LEU A 20 -17.39 18.55 -6.91
CA LEU A 20 -17.56 19.45 -5.76
C LEU A 20 -18.49 20.66 -6.04
N PRO A 21 -18.35 21.42 -7.16
CA PRO A 21 -19.21 22.57 -7.44
C PRO A 21 -20.68 22.22 -7.73
N LYS A 22 -20.97 20.95 -8.02
CA LYS A 22 -22.31 20.45 -8.37
C LYS A 22 -23.07 19.89 -7.17
N LEU A 23 -22.41 19.76 -6.02
CA LEU A 23 -23.01 19.24 -4.80
C LEU A 23 -23.59 20.40 -3.98
N HIS A 24 -24.81 20.21 -3.47
CA HIS A 24 -25.54 21.23 -2.69
C HIS A 24 -26.12 20.63 -1.41
N GLY A 25 -25.67 21.08 -0.24
CA GLY A 25 -26.06 20.48 1.05
C GLY A 25 -24.90 19.71 1.66
N ASP A 26 -25.21 18.85 2.63
CA ASP A 26 -24.19 18.12 3.40
C ASP A 26 -23.84 16.78 2.74
N PHE A 27 -22.90 16.81 1.80
CA PHE A 27 -22.41 15.64 1.06
C PHE A 27 -20.96 15.28 1.38
N LEU A 28 -20.31 15.98 2.31
CA LEU A 28 -18.88 15.82 2.54
C LEU A 28 -18.54 14.40 3.02
N ALA A 29 -19.36 13.86 3.93
CA ALA A 29 -19.18 12.50 4.44
C ALA A 29 -19.33 11.46 3.32
N ASP A 30 -20.40 11.56 2.51
CA ASP A 30 -20.66 10.64 1.39
C ASP A 30 -19.59 10.72 0.31
N LEU A 31 -19.10 11.92 0.02
CA LEU A 31 -18.01 12.14 -0.92
C LEU A 31 -16.71 11.49 -0.43
N CYS A 32 -16.37 11.69 0.85
CA CYS A 32 -15.19 11.08 1.46
C CYS A 32 -15.30 9.54 1.49
N ALA A 33 -16.46 9.00 1.84
CA ALA A 33 -16.72 7.57 1.85
C ALA A 33 -16.62 6.98 0.43
N SER A 34 -17.23 7.63 -0.56
CA SER A 34 -17.18 7.20 -1.96
C SER A 34 -15.75 7.27 -2.52
N PHE A 35 -14.99 8.31 -2.20
CA PHE A 35 -13.59 8.43 -2.58
C PHE A 35 -12.74 7.33 -1.94
N GLN A 36 -12.89 7.11 -0.63
CA GLN A 36 -12.19 6.04 0.08
C GLN A 36 -12.51 4.68 -0.54
N GLN A 37 -13.78 4.38 -0.77
CA GLN A 37 -14.22 3.12 -1.35
C GLN A 37 -13.62 2.89 -2.74
N ALA A 38 -13.62 3.92 -3.60
CA ALA A 38 -13.04 3.81 -4.94
C ALA A 38 -11.53 3.53 -4.92
N VAL A 39 -10.78 4.08 -3.93
CA VAL A 39 -9.36 3.76 -3.74
C VAL A 39 -9.18 2.34 -3.20
N VAL A 40 -9.92 1.98 -2.15
CA VAL A 40 -9.82 0.68 -1.49
C VAL A 40 -10.13 -0.46 -2.45
N GLU A 41 -11.21 -0.35 -3.22
CA GLU A 41 -11.62 -1.37 -4.20
C GLU A 41 -10.49 -1.68 -5.20
N VAL A 42 -9.85 -0.63 -5.74
CA VAL A 42 -8.74 -0.79 -6.69
C VAL A 42 -7.54 -1.47 -6.03
N LEU A 43 -7.20 -1.09 -4.80
CA LEU A 43 -6.09 -1.69 -4.04
C LEU A 43 -6.36 -3.17 -3.77
N VAL A 44 -7.51 -3.49 -3.17
CA VAL A 44 -7.92 -4.87 -2.83
C VAL A 44 -7.90 -5.75 -4.08
N ARG A 45 -8.62 -5.34 -5.13
CA ARG A 45 -8.75 -6.13 -6.35
C ARG A 45 -7.41 -6.42 -7.01
N LYS A 46 -6.52 -5.44 -7.09
CA LYS A 46 -5.19 -5.63 -7.71
C LYS A 46 -4.26 -6.44 -6.83
N THR A 47 -4.32 -6.28 -5.52
CA THR A 47 -3.53 -7.08 -4.57
C THR A 47 -3.90 -8.56 -4.66
N ILE A 48 -5.20 -8.89 -4.66
CA ILE A 48 -5.66 -10.28 -4.81
C ILE A 48 -5.27 -10.86 -6.16
N ALA A 49 -5.47 -10.10 -7.25
CA ALA A 49 -5.07 -10.54 -8.58
C ALA A 49 -3.55 -10.80 -8.68
N ALA A 50 -2.72 -9.99 -8.02
CA ALA A 50 -1.27 -10.22 -7.94
C ALA A 50 -0.94 -11.46 -7.10
N ALA A 51 -1.57 -11.64 -5.94
CA ALA A 51 -1.36 -12.81 -5.08
C ALA A 51 -1.69 -14.12 -5.84
N GLN A 52 -2.81 -14.16 -6.57
CA GLN A 52 -3.17 -15.28 -7.43
C GLN A 52 -2.18 -15.50 -8.58
N LYS A 53 -1.74 -14.41 -9.24
CA LYS A 53 -0.83 -14.51 -10.40
C LYS A 53 0.56 -15.02 -10.02
N TYR A 54 1.04 -14.69 -8.82
CA TYR A 54 2.38 -15.04 -8.35
C TYR A 54 2.39 -16.23 -7.38
N ASP A 55 1.29 -16.99 -7.30
CA ASP A 55 1.13 -18.14 -6.40
C ASP A 55 1.56 -17.81 -4.95
N GLY A 56 1.17 -16.63 -4.45
CA GLY A 56 1.55 -16.17 -3.12
C GLY A 56 0.58 -16.66 -2.04
N ASP A 57 1.09 -17.18 -0.93
CA ASP A 57 0.24 -17.68 0.17
C ASP A 57 -0.07 -16.61 1.23
N LEU A 58 0.69 -15.51 1.24
CA LEU A 58 0.66 -14.46 2.26
C LEU A 58 0.59 -13.07 1.62
N VAL A 59 -0.42 -12.31 1.99
CA VAL A 59 -0.55 -10.88 1.69
C VAL A 59 -0.12 -10.08 2.90
N THR A 60 0.78 -9.11 2.68
CA THR A 60 1.15 -8.12 3.69
C THR A 60 0.94 -6.71 3.18
N MET A 61 0.78 -5.75 4.10
CA MET A 61 0.60 -4.35 3.77
C MET A 61 1.51 -3.47 4.64
N SER A 62 2.07 -2.41 4.07
CA SER A 62 2.93 -1.45 4.76
C SER A 62 2.70 -0.03 4.25
N GLY A 63 3.31 0.96 4.93
CA GLY A 63 3.16 2.39 4.63
C GLY A 63 1.96 3.03 5.32
N GLY A 64 1.91 4.37 5.37
CA GLY A 64 0.93 5.08 6.21
C GLY A 64 -0.54 4.82 5.86
N VAL A 65 -0.86 4.57 4.60
CA VAL A 65 -2.25 4.24 4.17
C VAL A 65 -2.71 2.90 4.73
N SER A 66 -1.79 2.01 5.12
CA SER A 66 -2.12 0.74 5.76
C SER A 66 -2.80 0.91 7.12
N CYS A 67 -2.79 2.11 7.72
CA CYS A 67 -3.57 2.44 8.92
C CYS A 67 -5.07 2.62 8.64
N ASN A 68 -5.49 2.67 7.37
CA ASN A 68 -6.90 2.81 7.01
C ASN A 68 -7.68 1.55 7.40
N ALA A 69 -8.65 1.71 8.32
CA ALA A 69 -9.42 0.60 8.84
C ALA A 69 -10.25 -0.13 7.77
N GLU A 70 -10.84 0.61 6.83
CA GLU A 70 -11.67 0.01 5.78
C GLU A 70 -10.82 -0.79 4.77
N LEU A 71 -9.64 -0.30 4.43
CA LEU A 71 -8.67 -1.04 3.61
C LEU A 71 -8.23 -2.33 4.29
N ARG A 72 -7.90 -2.27 5.60
CA ARG A 72 -7.54 -3.47 6.38
C ARG A 72 -8.67 -4.49 6.35
N ARG A 73 -9.90 -4.05 6.63
CA ARG A 73 -11.08 -4.90 6.68
C ARG A 73 -11.36 -5.58 5.34
N GLN A 74 -11.38 -4.82 4.24
CA GLN A 74 -11.65 -5.38 2.91
C GLN A 74 -10.53 -6.29 2.39
N LEU A 75 -9.26 -6.01 2.71
CA LEU A 75 -8.17 -6.92 2.37
C LEU A 75 -8.25 -8.22 3.16
N ASP A 76 -8.55 -8.15 4.46
CA ASP A 76 -8.72 -9.33 5.31
C ASP A 76 -9.86 -10.22 4.80
N ASP A 77 -11.04 -9.64 4.55
CA ASP A 77 -12.19 -10.35 3.98
C ASP A 77 -11.85 -11.00 2.62
N ALA A 78 -11.18 -10.26 1.73
CA ALA A 78 -10.84 -10.75 0.40
C ALA A 78 -9.77 -11.85 0.44
N CYS A 79 -8.76 -11.73 1.32
CA CYS A 79 -7.76 -12.77 1.52
C CYS A 79 -8.40 -14.04 2.07
N ALA A 80 -9.27 -13.91 3.09
CA ALA A 80 -9.99 -15.04 3.67
C ALA A 80 -10.90 -15.74 2.64
N GLY A 81 -11.56 -14.99 1.76
CA GLY A 81 -12.39 -15.53 0.69
C GLY A 81 -11.63 -16.31 -0.38
N GLU A 82 -10.37 -15.95 -0.62
CA GLU A 82 -9.50 -16.55 -1.65
C GLU A 82 -8.48 -17.54 -1.07
N GLY A 83 -8.41 -17.70 0.25
CA GLY A 83 -7.53 -18.63 0.94
C GLY A 83 -6.12 -18.12 1.22
N PHE A 84 -5.88 -16.81 1.15
CA PHE A 84 -4.60 -16.19 1.49
C PHE A 84 -4.51 -15.86 2.98
N GLU A 85 -3.32 -16.02 3.58
CA GLU A 85 -3.04 -15.43 4.89
C GLU A 85 -2.90 -13.91 4.74
N PHE A 86 -3.49 -13.13 5.64
CA PHE A 86 -3.28 -11.68 5.71
C PHE A 86 -2.56 -11.31 7.00
N LYS A 87 -1.41 -10.63 6.88
CA LYS A 87 -0.67 -10.08 8.03
C LYS A 87 -0.38 -8.61 7.85
N ASN A 88 -0.63 -7.84 8.89
CA ASN A 88 -0.31 -6.43 8.92
C ASN A 88 0.33 -6.04 10.26
N ALA A 89 1.19 -5.03 10.23
CA ALA A 89 1.79 -4.49 11.42
C ALA A 89 0.76 -3.72 12.26
N GLU A 90 1.09 -3.55 13.54
CA GLU A 90 0.40 -2.62 14.43
C GLU A 90 0.43 -1.20 13.84
N PRO A 91 -0.64 -0.40 13.97
CA PRO A 91 -0.72 0.92 13.34
C PRO A 91 0.46 1.86 13.62
N TRP A 92 1.05 1.79 14.81
CA TRP A 92 2.20 2.63 15.18
C TRP A 92 3.51 2.24 14.48
N LEU A 93 3.57 1.04 13.88
CA LEU A 93 4.69 0.55 13.08
C LEU A 93 4.49 0.78 11.56
N CYS A 94 3.31 1.18 11.12
CA CYS A 94 2.95 1.31 9.71
C CYS A 94 3.47 2.59 9.05
N THR A 95 3.56 3.69 9.80
CA THR A 95 4.12 4.96 9.33
C THR A 95 5.63 5.00 9.50
N ASP A 96 6.31 5.89 8.78
CA ASP A 96 7.77 6.03 8.86
C ASP A 96 8.26 6.17 10.30
N ASN A 97 9.13 5.25 10.73
CA ASN A 97 9.64 5.21 12.09
C ASN A 97 11.08 4.64 12.13
N ALA A 98 11.84 4.98 13.17
CA ALA A 98 13.22 4.51 13.31
C ALA A 98 13.31 2.99 13.60
N ALA A 99 12.25 2.37 14.14
CA ALA A 99 12.26 0.95 14.47
C ALA A 99 12.34 0.07 13.22
N MET A 100 11.63 0.42 12.13
CA MET A 100 11.71 -0.31 10.86
C MET A 100 13.12 -0.22 10.25
N ILE A 101 13.78 0.95 10.37
CA ILE A 101 15.15 1.15 9.89
C ILE A 101 16.14 0.33 10.71
N ALA A 102 16.02 0.36 12.04
CA ALA A 102 16.86 -0.42 12.94
C ALA A 102 16.71 -1.93 12.69
N PHE A 103 15.47 -2.40 12.48
CA PHE A 103 15.18 -3.79 12.19
C PHE A 103 15.81 -4.24 10.86
N VAL A 104 15.62 -3.48 9.78
CA VAL A 104 16.23 -3.80 8.47
C VAL A 104 17.76 -3.71 8.55
N ALA A 105 18.33 -2.75 9.27
CA ALA A 105 19.77 -2.65 9.47
C ALA A 105 20.34 -3.88 10.19
N LEU A 106 19.67 -4.36 11.23
CA LEU A 106 20.04 -5.61 11.92
C LEU A 106 20.01 -6.81 10.98
N LEU A 107 18.93 -6.97 10.19
CA LEU A 107 18.82 -8.07 9.23
C LEU A 107 19.91 -8.02 8.16
N ARG A 108 20.22 -6.81 7.65
CA ARG A 108 21.29 -6.60 6.66
C ARG A 108 22.67 -6.93 7.24
N LEU A 109 22.96 -6.47 8.46
CA LEU A 109 24.21 -6.77 9.16
C LEU A 109 24.37 -8.28 9.38
N GLN A 110 23.32 -8.98 9.82
CA GLN A 110 23.32 -10.44 9.99
C GLN A 110 23.55 -11.20 8.67
N ALA A 111 23.10 -10.63 7.55
CA ALA A 111 23.34 -11.16 6.21
C ALA A 111 24.71 -10.75 5.63
N GLY A 112 25.57 -10.09 6.40
CA GLY A 112 26.92 -9.70 6.00
C GLY A 112 27.01 -8.42 5.16
N PHE A 113 25.94 -7.62 5.11
CA PHE A 113 25.97 -6.31 4.45
C PHE A 113 26.43 -5.23 5.44
N GLU A 114 27.44 -4.46 5.03
CA GLU A 114 27.94 -3.30 5.77
C GLU A 114 28.03 -2.08 4.85
N SER A 115 27.82 -0.90 5.42
CA SER A 115 27.93 0.37 4.71
C SER A 115 29.27 1.05 4.98
N LYS A 116 29.81 1.74 3.97
CA LYS A 116 31.05 2.52 4.14
C LYS A 116 30.73 3.85 4.81
N LEU A 117 31.68 4.40 5.57
CA LEU A 117 31.57 5.77 6.11
C LEU A 117 31.44 6.86 5.04
N THR A 118 31.90 6.56 3.82
CA THR A 118 31.84 7.45 2.65
C THR A 118 30.66 7.13 1.73
N GLU A 119 29.71 6.30 2.16
CA GLU A 119 28.54 5.96 1.36
C GLU A 119 27.60 7.17 1.31
N GLU A 120 27.20 7.55 0.10
CA GLU A 120 26.33 8.71 -0.15
C GLU A 120 24.86 8.30 -0.18
N ILE A 121 23.99 9.29 0.02
CA ILE A 121 22.54 9.08 -0.06
C ILE A 121 22.09 8.88 -1.52
N ASP A 122 21.15 7.97 -1.74
CA ASP A 122 20.43 7.85 -3.00
C ASP A 122 18.94 8.20 -2.79
N PRO A 123 18.49 9.39 -3.25
CA PRO A 123 17.09 9.79 -3.11
C PRO A 123 16.13 8.97 -3.99
N ASN A 124 16.65 8.19 -4.95
CA ASN A 124 15.88 7.33 -5.84
C ASN A 124 16.23 5.85 -5.64
N LEU A 125 16.69 5.47 -4.44
CA LEU A 125 17.07 4.10 -4.11
C LEU A 125 15.92 3.14 -4.40
N ALA A 126 16.11 2.27 -5.40
CA ALA A 126 15.10 1.30 -5.80
C ALA A 126 14.97 0.19 -4.75
N LEU A 127 13.73 -0.16 -4.39
CA LEU A 127 13.43 -1.24 -3.45
C LEU A 127 13.90 -2.61 -3.97
N VAL A 128 13.72 -2.85 -5.27
CA VAL A 128 14.24 -4.03 -5.97
C VAL A 128 15.33 -3.54 -6.92
N GLN A 129 16.58 -3.87 -6.62
CA GLN A 129 17.67 -3.72 -7.57
C GLN A 129 17.54 -4.86 -8.59
N LEU A 130 16.94 -4.57 -9.74
CA LEU A 130 16.98 -5.49 -10.87
C LEU A 130 18.44 -5.61 -11.29
N ASN A 131 19.06 -6.74 -11.02
CA ASN A 131 20.38 -7.07 -11.57
C ASN A 131 20.31 -6.86 -13.09
N ARG A 132 21.08 -5.89 -13.60
CA ARG A 132 21.38 -5.78 -15.02
C ARG A 132 22.59 -6.64 -15.35
#